data_AF-A0A015IZY8-F1
#
_entry.id   AF-A0A015IZY8-F1
#
_cell.length_a   1.000
_cell.length_b   1.000
_cell.length_c   1.000
_cell.angle_alpha   90.00
_cell.angle_beta   90.00
_cell.angle_gamma   90.00
#
_symmetry.space_group_name_H-M   'P 1'
#
loop_
_entity.id
_entity.type
_entity.pdbx_description
1 polymer ?
#
loop_
_entity_poly.entity_id
_entity_poly.type
_entity_poly.pdbx_seq_one_letter_code
_entity_poly.pdbx_strand_id
1 'polypeptide(L)'
;MLDSALALELAKILKELAIKQRKTIIIVIHQPSSQVFEIFDKLMLMCDGHMVYFGKRANVADYLANLGFKCHPNYNLADYILELLNDDASKQKLIHSYANQVRDDPTGEKEIEKYSRRKHDNNNDIKQAPVLCDYGWEATFFQQVSILTERTFKQSLKDILSTTELIHTFAMVVICCLIWYRVPFTEENIHDRTGSVSINNTYIY
;
A
#
# COMPACT_ATOMS: atom_id res chain seq x y z
N MET A 1 -10.22 2.35 11.67
CA MET A 1 -9.31 3.11 12.55
C MET A 1 -8.44 2.08 13.25
N LEU A 2 -7.11 2.15 13.09
CA LEU A 2 -6.20 1.23 13.77
C LEU A 2 -6.03 1.76 15.21
N ASP A 3 -6.23 0.92 16.21
CA ASP A 3 -5.99 1.32 17.60
C ASP A 3 -4.52 1.74 17.76
N SER A 4 -4.28 2.82 18.51
CA SER A 4 -2.92 3.38 18.72
C SER A 4 -1.92 2.31 19.21
N ALA A 5 -2.39 1.36 20.02
CA ALA A 5 -1.60 0.23 20.49
C ALA A 5 -1.19 -0.72 19.36
N LEU A 6 -2.12 -1.07 18.46
CA LEU A 6 -1.84 -1.92 17.30
C LEU A 6 -0.88 -1.22 16.32
N ALA A 7 -1.03 0.09 16.13
CA ALA A 7 -0.10 0.88 15.31
C ALA A 7 1.33 0.83 15.86
N LEU A 8 1.47 0.93 17.19
CA LEU A 8 2.77 0.83 17.86
C LEU A 8 3.38 -0.57 17.70
N GLU A 9 2.59 -1.62 17.90
CA GLU A 9 3.05 -2.99 17.73
C GLU A 9 3.51 -3.26 16.30
N LEU A 10 2.73 -2.82 15.31
CA LEU A 10 3.09 -2.93 13.90
C LEU A 10 4.40 -2.20 13.58
N ALA A 11 4.57 -0.97 14.08
CA ALA A 11 5.79 -0.21 13.88
C ALA A 11 7.02 -0.91 14.49
N LYS A 12 6.87 -1.55 15.66
CA LYS A 12 7.93 -2.36 16.28
C LYS A 12 8.26 -3.59 15.44
N ILE A 13 7.26 -4.33 14.97
CA ILE A 13 7.46 -5.50 14.10
C ILE A 13 8.20 -5.10 12.83
N LEU A 14 7.80 -3.99 12.19
CA LEU A 14 8.48 -3.48 11.00
C LEU A 14 9.94 -3.10 11.30
N LYS A 15 10.19 -2.44 12.44
CA LYS A 15 11.56 -2.13 12.86
C LYS A 15 12.39 -3.39 13.09
N GLU A 16 11.85 -4.39 13.76
CA GLU A 16 12.52 -5.68 13.95
C GLU A 16 12.81 -6.37 12.62
N LEU A 17 11.86 -6.38 11.68
CA LEU A 17 12.04 -6.95 10.36
C LEU A 17 13.14 -6.23 9.58
N ALA A 18 13.18 -4.90 9.63
CA ALA A 18 14.23 -4.10 9.00
C ALA A 18 15.62 -4.49 9.53
N ILE A 19 15.75 -4.63 10.86
CA ILE A 19 17.01 -5.00 11.51
C ILE A 19 17.39 -6.46 11.21
N LYS A 20 16.47 -7.40 11.42
CA LYS A 20 16.70 -8.85 11.25
C LYS A 20 17.02 -9.20 9.80
N GLN A 21 16.30 -8.64 8.84
CA GLN A 21 16.49 -8.92 7.41
C GLN A 21 17.51 -7.99 6.75
N ARG A 22 18.06 -7.01 7.49
CA ARG A 22 18.94 -5.95 6.96
C ARG A 22 18.33 -5.23 5.74
N LYS A 23 17.02 -4.96 5.79
CA LYS A 23 16.27 -4.27 4.73
C LYS A 23 15.95 -2.84 5.11
N THR A 24 15.85 -1.97 4.11
CA THR A 24 15.32 -0.61 4.29
C THR A 24 13.81 -0.65 4.15
N ILE A 25 13.10 -0.14 5.17
CA ILE A 25 11.65 -0.01 5.16
C ILE A 25 11.31 1.47 5.16
N ILE A 26 10.44 1.88 4.23
CA ILE A 26 9.93 3.25 4.11
C ILE A 26 8.44 3.19 4.45
N ILE A 27 7.99 4.06 5.35
CA ILE A 27 6.61 4.11 5.83
C ILE A 27 6.13 5.56 5.73
N VAL A 28 4.90 5.75 5.24
CA VAL A 28 4.21 7.03 5.24
C VAL A 28 3.15 6.99 6.34
N ILE A 29 3.15 7.98 7.24
CA ILE A 29 2.17 8.08 8.32
C ILE A 29 1.57 9.48 8.34
N HIS A 30 0.24 9.55 8.33
CA HIS A 30 -0.49 10.81 8.31
C HIS A 30 -0.55 11.49 9.69
N GLN A 31 -0.60 10.72 10.77
CA GLN A 31 -0.65 11.27 12.13
C GLN A 31 -0.06 10.25 13.13
N PRO A 32 1.27 10.24 13.34
CA PRO A 32 1.89 9.32 14.27
C PRO A 32 1.63 9.77 15.72
N SER A 33 1.30 8.81 16.59
CA SER A 33 1.38 9.07 18.03
C SER A 33 2.84 9.31 18.45
N SER A 34 3.06 10.00 19.57
CA SER A 34 4.41 10.26 20.12
C SER A 34 5.26 8.98 20.21
N GLN A 35 4.65 7.88 20.68
CA GLN A 35 5.34 6.60 20.82
C GLN A 35 5.77 6.00 19.48
N VAL A 36 4.92 6.09 18.44
CA VAL A 36 5.27 5.62 17.09
C VAL A 36 6.34 6.52 16.48
N PHE A 37 6.23 7.83 16.70
CA PHE A 37 7.21 8.80 16.23
C PHE A 37 8.62 8.47 16.74
N GLU A 38 8.77 8.09 18.01
CA GLU A 38 10.08 7.74 18.61
C GLU A 38 10.76 6.51 17.98
N ILE A 39 9.97 5.59 17.40
CA ILE A 39 10.49 4.36 16.79
C ILE A 39 11.33 4.66 15.54
N PHE A 40 11.03 5.75 14.83
CA PHE A 40 11.72 6.07 13.58
C PHE A 40 13.18 6.46 13.80
N ASP A 41 14.06 5.91 12.96
CA ASP A 41 15.48 6.25 12.94
C ASP A 41 15.73 7.53 12.12
N LYS A 42 14.98 7.70 11.03
CA LYS A 42 15.02 8.88 10.14
C LYS A 42 13.61 9.39 9.84
N LEU A 43 13.51 10.69 9.63
CA LEU A 43 12.30 11.37 9.22
C LEU A 43 12.52 12.08 7.88
N MET A 44 11.48 12.02 7.06
CA MET A 44 11.31 12.84 5.87
C MET A 44 10.01 13.60 6.05
N LEU A 45 10.10 14.92 6.19
CA LEU A 45 8.95 15.80 6.30
C LEU A 45 8.72 16.47 4.94
N MET A 46 7.47 16.45 4.50
CA MET A 46 7.05 17.01 3.22
C MET A 46 5.82 17.89 3.42
N CYS A 47 5.73 18.94 2.62
CA CYS A 47 4.62 19.89 2.61
C CYS A 47 4.37 20.37 1.18
N ASP A 48 3.14 20.27 0.69
CA ASP A 48 2.73 20.76 -0.64
C ASP A 48 3.68 20.34 -1.77
N GLY A 49 4.13 19.08 -1.73
CA GLY A 49 5.07 18.50 -2.70
C GLY A 49 6.55 18.84 -2.48
N HIS A 50 6.87 19.70 -1.50
CA HIS A 50 8.23 20.11 -1.18
C HIS A 50 8.74 19.39 0.06
N MET A 51 10.01 19.00 0.06
CA MET A 51 10.67 18.50 1.26
C MET A 51 11.03 19.68 2.16
N VAL A 52 10.82 19.54 3.46
CA VAL A 52 11.14 20.59 4.45
C VAL A 52 12.18 20.13 5.48
N TYR A 53 12.35 18.81 5.62
CA TYR A 53 13.38 18.21 6.44
C TYR A 53 13.63 16.78 6.00
N PHE A 54 14.91 16.37 5.97
CA PHE A 54 15.31 14.98 5.84
C PHE A 54 16.52 14.70 6.71
N GLY A 55 16.41 13.74 7.62
CA GLY A 55 17.50 13.48 8.56
C GLY A 55 17.13 12.51 9.66
N LYS A 56 18.01 12.41 10.67
CA LYS A 56 17.72 11.63 11.88
C LYS A 56 16.56 12.27 12.62
N ARG A 57 15.68 11.45 13.18
CA ARG A 57 14.58 11.95 14.02
C ARG A 57 15.09 12.82 15.17
N ALA A 58 16.16 12.39 15.85
CA ALA A 58 16.70 13.08 17.01
C ALA A 58 17.09 14.56 16.73
N ASN A 59 17.50 14.88 15.50
CA ASN A 59 17.99 16.21 15.14
C ASN A 59 16.86 17.15 14.69
N VAL A 60 15.62 16.65 14.54
CA VAL A 60 14.51 17.46 13.99
C VAL A 60 14.14 18.61 14.92
N ALA A 61 14.20 18.40 16.23
CA ALA A 61 13.91 19.43 17.23
C ALA A 61 14.93 20.58 17.15
N ASP A 62 16.22 20.25 17.06
CA ASP A 62 17.29 21.25 16.93
C ASP A 62 17.19 22.02 15.61
N TYR A 63 16.85 21.32 14.51
CA TYR A 63 16.62 21.94 13.21
C TYR A 63 15.48 22.97 13.26
N LEU A 64 14.34 22.60 13.84
CA LEU A 64 13.20 23.51 14.00
C LEU A 64 13.57 24.68 14.93
N ALA A 65 14.28 24.42 16.02
CA ALA A 65 14.72 25.45 16.96
C ALA A 65 15.64 26.49 16.30
N ASN A 66 16.54 26.06 15.40
CA ASN A 66 17.42 26.95 14.62
C ASN A 66 16.64 27.87 13.67
N LEU A 67 15.46 27.44 13.20
CA LEU A 67 14.58 28.24 12.36
C LEU A 67 13.65 29.17 13.18
N GLY A 68 13.74 29.11 14.50
CA GLY A 68 12.93 29.88 15.45
C GLY A 68 11.66 29.16 15.92
N PHE A 69 11.47 27.88 15.55
CA PHE A 69 10.33 27.07 15.97
C PHE A 69 10.73 26.17 17.15
N LYS A 70 10.49 26.66 18.37
CA LYS A 70 10.81 25.93 19.59
C LYS A 70 9.57 25.19 20.10
N CYS A 71 9.67 23.86 20.15
CA CYS A 71 8.66 23.03 20.79
C CYS A 71 8.75 23.18 22.32
N HIS A 72 7.61 23.30 23.00
CA HIS A 72 7.56 23.27 24.46
C HIS A 72 7.91 21.84 24.96
N PRO A 73 8.67 21.67 26.06
CA PRO A 73 9.11 20.36 26.55
C PRO A 73 7.96 19.40 26.91
N ASN A 74 6.79 19.94 27.29
CA ASN A 74 5.60 19.14 27.62
C ASN A 74 4.68 18.88 26.42
N TYR A 75 5.05 19.34 25.22
CA TYR A 75 4.22 19.19 24.03
C TYR A 75 4.80 18.12 23.10
N ASN A 76 3.93 17.31 22.50
CA ASN A 76 4.37 16.24 21.62
C ASN A 76 5.00 16.83 20.35
N LEU A 77 6.28 16.51 20.11
CA LEU A 77 7.01 16.99 18.95
C LEU A 77 6.37 16.58 17.63
N ALA A 78 5.76 15.39 17.56
CA ALA A 78 5.07 14.93 16.36
C ALA A 78 3.85 15.81 16.03
N ASP A 79 3.05 16.15 17.04
CA ASP A 79 1.88 17.01 16.88
C ASP A 79 2.30 18.45 16.57
N TYR A 80 3.36 18.95 17.22
CA TYR A 80 3.95 20.26 16.92
C TYR A 80 4.38 20.39 15.46
N ILE A 81 5.05 19.35 14.94
CA ILE A 81 5.45 19.32 13.54
C ILE A 81 4.22 19.39 12.64
N LEU A 82 3.17 18.60 12.92
CA LEU A 82 1.96 18.61 12.10
C LEU A 82 1.23 19.96 12.14
N GLU A 83 1.17 20.60 13.30
CA GLU A 83 0.59 21.93 13.46
C GLU A 83 1.39 22.98 12.66
N LEU A 84 2.71 22.92 12.74
CA LEU A 84 3.62 23.79 11.98
C LEU A 84 3.49 23.56 10.47
N LEU A 85 3.25 22.31 10.06
CA LEU A 85 2.97 21.94 8.69
C LEU A 85 1.53 22.20 8.26
N ASN A 86 0.64 22.68 9.12
CA ASN A 86 -0.71 23.10 8.73
C ASN A 86 -0.81 24.63 8.59
N ASP A 87 0.05 25.39 9.27
CA ASP A 87 0.10 26.85 9.18
C ASP A 87 0.84 27.34 7.91
N ASP A 88 0.15 28.10 7.06
CA ASP A 88 0.69 28.56 5.77
C ASP A 88 1.94 29.43 5.90
N ALA A 89 2.00 30.30 6.92
CA ALA A 89 3.15 31.17 7.14
C ALA A 89 4.39 30.35 7.52
N SER A 90 4.21 29.40 8.43
CA SER A 90 5.26 28.48 8.88
C SER A 90 5.73 27.54 7.77
N LYS A 91 4.79 26.94 7.01
CA LYS A 91 5.08 26.11 5.84
C LYS A 91 5.99 26.83 4.84
N GLN A 92 5.63 28.04 4.41
CA GLN A 92 6.41 28.78 3.43
C GLN A 92 7.82 29.09 3.92
N LYS A 93 7.97 29.43 5.21
CA LYS A 93 9.27 29.67 5.82
C LYS A 93 10.14 28.40 5.84
N LEU A 94 9.56 27.24 6.19
CA LEU A 94 10.26 25.95 6.19
C LEU A 94 10.68 25.50 4.79
N ILE A 95 9.80 25.65 3.81
CA ILE A 95 10.10 25.32 2.41
C ILE A 95 11.24 26.20 1.90
N HIS A 96 11.17 27.52 2.13
CA HIS A 96 12.21 28.44 1.70
C HIS A 96 13.56 28.20 2.40
N SER A 97 13.55 27.93 3.72
CA SER A 97 14.79 27.63 4.45
C SER A 97 15.44 26.34 3.95
N TYR A 98 14.64 25.29 3.74
CA TYR A 98 15.15 24.01 3.24
C TYR A 98 15.62 24.13 1.78
N ALA A 99 14.86 24.82 0.93
CA ALA A 99 15.25 25.05 -0.46
C ALA A 99 16.55 25.85 -0.59
N ASN A 100 16.78 26.85 0.27
CA ASN A 100 18.04 27.60 0.30
C ASN A 100 19.21 26.73 0.78
N GLN A 101 18.99 25.92 1.81
CA GLN A 101 20.00 24.98 2.31
C GLN A 101 20.40 23.94 1.25
N VAL A 102 19.45 23.50 0.41
CA VAL A 102 19.71 22.59 -0.72
C VAL A 102 20.31 23.32 -1.92
N ARG A 103 19.95 24.59 -2.17
CA ARG A 103 20.54 25.40 -3.26
C ARG A 103 22.03 25.70 -3.06
N ASP A 104 22.50 25.81 -1.83
CA ASP A 104 23.93 25.95 -1.51
C ASP A 104 24.72 24.64 -1.71
N ASP A 105 24.05 23.51 -2.00
CA ASP A 105 24.62 22.23 -2.41
C ASP A 105 23.84 21.63 -3.60
N PRO A 106 23.88 22.28 -4.78
CA PRO A 106 22.99 21.98 -5.91
C PRO A 106 23.21 20.60 -6.54
N THR A 107 24.36 19.97 -6.27
CA THR A 107 24.67 18.62 -6.74
C THR A 107 24.07 17.53 -5.84
N GLY A 108 23.57 17.91 -4.64
CA GLY A 108 23.24 16.97 -3.58
C GLY A 108 24.46 16.15 -3.13
N GLU A 109 25.67 16.60 -3.48
CA GLU A 109 26.90 15.85 -3.31
C GLU A 109 27.19 15.60 -1.85
N LYS A 110 26.88 16.51 -0.92
CA LYS A 110 27.14 16.25 0.51
C LYS A 110 26.22 15.19 1.09
N GLU A 111 24.96 15.13 0.65
CA GLU A 111 24.04 14.07 1.09
C GLU A 111 24.37 12.76 0.35
N ILE A 112 24.55 12.76 -0.96
CA ILE A 112 24.96 11.59 -1.76
C ILE A 112 26.31 11.02 -1.27
N GLU A 113 27.29 11.87 -0.96
CA GLU A 113 28.60 11.51 -0.41
C GLU A 113 28.48 10.93 1.01
N LYS A 114 27.60 11.49 1.85
CA LYS A 114 27.31 10.96 3.19
C LYS A 114 26.61 9.59 3.12
N TYR A 115 25.79 9.35 2.10
CA TYR A 115 25.17 8.05 1.85
C TYR A 115 26.13 7.06 1.16
N SER A 116 27.04 7.52 0.29
CA SER A 116 28.02 6.67 -0.39
C SER A 116 29.24 6.35 0.48
N ARG A 117 29.66 7.23 1.42
CA ARG A 117 30.71 6.95 2.42
C ARG A 117 30.34 5.84 3.41
N ARG A 118 29.05 5.58 3.67
CA ARG A 118 28.61 4.38 4.42
C ARG A 118 29.02 3.07 3.75
N LYS A 119 29.41 3.10 2.47
CA LYS A 119 29.91 1.95 1.71
C LYS A 119 31.43 1.75 1.84
N HIS A 120 32.16 2.70 2.44
CA HIS A 120 33.62 2.67 2.52
C HIS A 120 34.10 2.49 3.97
N ASP A 121 33.61 1.47 4.67
CA ASP A 121 34.33 0.92 5.81
C ASP A 121 35.21 -0.22 5.30
N ASN A 122 36.50 -0.14 5.57
CA ASN A 122 37.55 -1.01 5.04
C ASN A 122 37.40 -2.44 5.58
N ASN A 123 36.58 -3.23 4.91
CA ASN A 123 36.76 -4.68 4.91
C ASN A 123 36.51 -5.20 3.50
N ASN A 124 37.45 -6.02 3.01
CA ASN A 124 37.49 -6.55 1.64
C ASN A 124 36.32 -7.50 1.28
N ASP A 125 35.25 -7.52 2.08
CA ASP A 125 34.09 -8.39 1.92
C ASP A 125 32.88 -7.69 1.26
N ILE A 126 32.95 -6.37 0.98
CA ILE A 126 31.83 -5.60 0.44
C ILE A 126 31.97 -5.39 -1.08
N LYS A 127 31.95 -6.49 -1.85
CA LYS A 127 31.65 -6.42 -3.29
C LYS A 127 30.28 -6.96 -3.68
N GLN A 128 29.43 -7.34 -2.72
CA GLN A 128 28.10 -7.88 -3.03
C GLN A 128 27.03 -7.31 -2.10
N ALA A 129 26.65 -6.05 -2.32
CA ALA A 129 25.26 -5.67 -2.10
C ALA A 129 24.60 -5.69 -3.48
N PRO A 130 23.68 -6.62 -3.80
CA PRO A 130 22.97 -6.57 -5.06
C PRO A 130 22.05 -5.35 -5.02
N VAL A 131 22.46 -4.27 -5.70
CA VAL A 131 21.62 -3.06 -5.91
C VAL A 131 20.62 -3.28 -7.05
N LEU A 132 20.61 -4.48 -7.64
CA LEU A 132 19.65 -4.85 -8.67
C LEU A 132 18.64 -5.78 -8.00
N CYS A 133 17.49 -5.21 -7.64
CA CYS A 133 16.26 -6.01 -7.65
C CYS A 133 16.15 -6.53 -9.08
N ASP A 134 16.47 -7.79 -9.28
CA ASP A 134 16.24 -8.45 -10.56
C ASP A 134 14.72 -8.41 -10.74
N TYR A 135 14.21 -7.54 -11.62
CA TYR A 135 12.80 -7.48 -11.99
C TYR A 135 12.50 -8.65 -12.93
N GLY A 136 12.77 -9.87 -12.46
CA GLY A 136 12.27 -11.10 -13.02
C GLY A 136 10.99 -11.45 -12.27
N TRP A 137 9.92 -11.78 -13.00
CA TRP A 137 8.78 -12.41 -12.34
C TRP A 137 9.26 -13.75 -11.78
N GLU A 138 9.36 -13.86 -10.45
CA GLU A 138 9.78 -15.07 -9.71
C GLU A 138 8.92 -16.30 -10.05
N ALA A 139 7.74 -16.12 -10.66
CA ALA A 139 6.81 -17.18 -11.03
C ALA A 139 6.51 -17.20 -12.54
N THR A 140 6.47 -18.40 -13.11
CA THR A 140 6.08 -18.64 -14.52
C THR A 140 4.60 -18.34 -14.74
N PHE A 141 4.19 -17.95 -15.96
CA PHE A 141 2.78 -17.64 -16.30
C PHE A 141 1.79 -18.71 -15.81
N PHE A 142 2.04 -19.99 -16.08
CA PHE A 142 1.13 -21.07 -15.66
C PHE A 142 1.10 -21.28 -14.14
N GLN A 143 2.21 -21.00 -13.43
CA GLN A 143 2.22 -21.04 -11.96
C GLN A 143 1.36 -19.91 -11.40
N GLN A 144 1.46 -18.71 -11.95
CA GLN A 144 0.62 -17.58 -11.56
C GLN A 144 -0.86 -17.88 -11.85
N VAL A 145 -1.19 -18.38 -13.04
CA VAL A 145 -2.57 -18.75 -13.39
C VAL A 145 -3.10 -19.84 -12.47
N SER A 146 -2.34 -20.88 -12.16
CA SER A 146 -2.77 -21.94 -11.24
C SER A 146 -2.96 -21.43 -9.81
N ILE A 147 -2.01 -20.65 -9.27
CA ILE A 147 -2.09 -20.10 -7.91
C ILE A 147 -3.26 -19.11 -7.80
N LEU A 148 -3.42 -18.23 -8.79
CA LEU A 148 -4.52 -17.28 -8.82
C LEU A 148 -5.85 -18.01 -8.96
N THR A 149 -5.95 -19.01 -9.83
CA THR A 149 -7.18 -19.81 -10.00
C THR A 149 -7.52 -20.56 -8.72
N GLU A 150 -6.55 -21.18 -8.04
CA GLU A 150 -6.78 -21.88 -6.77
C GLU A 150 -7.22 -20.90 -5.67
N ARG A 151 -6.56 -19.74 -5.56
CA ARG A 151 -6.90 -18.73 -4.55
C ARG A 151 -8.26 -18.13 -4.81
N THR A 152 -8.53 -17.74 -6.06
CA THR A 152 -9.82 -17.22 -6.49
C THR A 152 -10.89 -18.26 -6.30
N PHE A 153 -10.67 -19.53 -6.68
CA PHE A 153 -11.63 -20.61 -6.49
C PHE A 153 -11.92 -20.87 -5.00
N LYS A 154 -10.91 -20.86 -4.12
CA LYS A 154 -11.10 -21.01 -2.66
C LYS A 154 -11.84 -19.82 -2.04
N GLN A 155 -11.59 -18.61 -2.53
CA GLN A 155 -12.27 -17.41 -2.06
C GLN A 155 -13.70 -17.34 -2.60
N SER A 156 -13.87 -17.56 -3.91
CA SER A 156 -15.15 -17.55 -4.60
C SER A 156 -16.00 -18.76 -4.27
N LEU A 157 -15.45 -19.87 -3.79
CA LEU A 157 -16.25 -21.02 -3.36
C LEU A 157 -17.25 -20.61 -2.29
N LYS A 158 -16.87 -19.70 -1.38
CA LYS A 158 -17.73 -19.24 -0.30
C LYS A 158 -18.90 -18.40 -0.82
N ASP A 159 -18.67 -17.65 -1.90
CA ASP A 159 -19.67 -16.78 -2.51
C ASP A 159 -20.52 -17.55 -3.54
N ILE A 160 -19.92 -18.46 -4.32
CA ILE A 160 -20.56 -19.31 -5.33
C ILE A 160 -21.39 -20.44 -4.68
N LEU A 161 -20.94 -21.02 -3.56
CA LEU A 161 -21.77 -21.90 -2.74
C LEU A 161 -22.71 -21.12 -1.81
N SER A 162 -22.91 -19.82 -2.02
CA SER A 162 -24.07 -19.17 -1.41
C SER A 162 -25.31 -19.92 -1.89
N THR A 163 -25.93 -20.65 -0.97
CA THR A 163 -27.05 -21.54 -1.26
C THR A 163 -28.21 -20.79 -1.91
N THR A 164 -28.30 -19.47 -1.70
CA THR A 164 -29.30 -18.58 -2.31
C THR A 164 -29.25 -18.56 -3.84
N GLU A 165 -28.06 -18.44 -4.43
CA GLU A 165 -27.88 -18.37 -5.90
C GLU A 165 -28.09 -19.73 -6.55
N LEU A 166 -27.62 -20.80 -5.89
CA LEU A 166 -27.86 -22.17 -6.34
C LEU A 166 -29.33 -22.55 -6.29
N ILE A 167 -30.06 -22.12 -5.25
CA ILE A 167 -31.51 -22.35 -5.13
C ILE A 167 -32.27 -21.62 -6.24
N HIS A 168 -31.95 -20.34 -6.50
CA HIS A 168 -32.61 -19.57 -7.56
C HIS A 168 -32.35 -20.18 -8.94
N THR A 169 -31.11 -20.55 -9.24
CA THR A 169 -30.73 -21.20 -10.50
C THR A 169 -31.45 -22.54 -10.67
N PHE A 170 -31.49 -23.37 -9.63
CA PHE A 170 -32.18 -24.66 -9.67
C PHE A 170 -33.69 -24.50 -9.85
N ALA A 171 -34.31 -23.53 -9.17
CA ALA A 171 -35.74 -23.24 -9.32
C ALA A 171 -36.08 -22.83 -10.77
N MET A 172 -35.27 -21.98 -11.40
CA MET A 172 -35.45 -21.59 -12.81
C MET A 172 -35.34 -22.79 -13.75
N VAL A 173 -34.37 -23.70 -13.52
CA VAL A 173 -34.23 -24.93 -14.31
C VAL A 173 -35.44 -25.84 -14.16
N VAL A 174 -35.94 -26.05 -12.93
CA VAL A 174 -37.12 -26.89 -12.68
C VAL A 174 -38.37 -26.31 -13.34
N ILE A 175 -38.58 -25.00 -13.27
CA ILE A 175 -39.72 -24.33 -13.92
C ILE A 175 -39.63 -24.52 -15.44
N CYS A 176 -38.46 -24.30 -16.05
CA CYS A 176 -38.24 -24.58 -17.46
C CYS A 176 -38.53 -26.06 -17.79
N CYS A 177 -38.00 -27.01 -17.02
CA CYS A 177 -38.26 -28.42 -17.24
C CYS A 177 -39.75 -28.76 -17.14
N LEU A 178 -40.49 -28.21 -16.16
CA LEU A 178 -41.92 -28.48 -15.99
C LEU A 178 -42.78 -27.90 -17.12
N ILE A 179 -42.45 -26.71 -17.61
CA ILE A 179 -43.12 -26.09 -18.77
C ILE A 179 -42.94 -26.99 -20.00
N TRP A 180 -41.74 -27.51 -20.20
CA TRP A 180 -41.39 -28.30 -21.40
C TRP A 180 -41.73 -29.79 -21.29
N TYR A 181 -41.85 -30.34 -20.09
CA TYR A 181 -42.18 -31.75 -19.86
C TYR A 181 -43.58 -32.14 -20.37
N ARG A 182 -44.49 -31.16 -20.48
CA ARG A 182 -45.88 -31.41 -20.90
C ARG A 182 -46.16 -31.05 -22.36
N VAL A 183 -45.14 -30.78 -23.16
CA VAL A 183 -45.30 -30.50 -24.60
C VAL A 183 -45.31 -31.82 -25.39
N PRO A 184 -46.45 -32.27 -25.94
CA PRO A 184 -46.50 -33.49 -26.75
C PRO A 184 -45.77 -33.29 -28.09
N PHE A 185 -45.16 -34.38 -28.58
CA PHE A 185 -44.48 -34.43 -29.87
C PHE A 185 -45.49 -34.41 -31.03
N THR A 186 -46.01 -33.22 -31.36
CA THR A 186 -46.94 -33.02 -32.48
C THR A 186 -46.39 -31.93 -33.40
N GLU A 187 -46.51 -32.12 -34.73
CA GLU A 187 -45.84 -31.30 -35.76
C GLU A 187 -46.23 -29.81 -35.78
N GLU A 188 -47.31 -29.41 -35.10
CA GLU A 188 -47.69 -27.99 -34.94
C GLU A 188 -46.80 -27.22 -33.94
N ASN A 189 -45.94 -27.89 -33.16
CA ASN A 189 -45.16 -27.26 -32.08
C ASN A 189 -43.69 -26.95 -32.40
N ILE A 190 -43.34 -26.93 -33.70
CA ILE A 190 -41.97 -26.62 -34.17
C ILE A 190 -41.62 -25.13 -33.96
N HIS A 191 -42.62 -24.24 -33.99
CA HIS A 191 -42.42 -22.81 -33.75
C HIS A 191 -42.08 -22.52 -32.27
N ASP A 192 -42.76 -23.20 -31.33
CA ASP A 192 -42.51 -23.06 -29.89
C ASP A 192 -41.08 -23.48 -29.50
N ARG A 193 -40.54 -24.53 -30.14
CA ARG A 193 -39.15 -25.01 -29.92
C ARG A 193 -38.07 -24.09 -30.50
N THR A 194 -38.38 -23.35 -31.56
CA THR A 194 -37.43 -22.41 -32.17
C THR A 194 -37.38 -21.09 -31.37
N GLY A 195 -38.52 -20.70 -30.77
CA GLY A 195 -38.58 -19.61 -29.80
C GLY A 195 -37.74 -19.88 -28.55
N SER A 196 -37.72 -21.10 -28.04
CA SER A 196 -37.02 -21.43 -26.79
C SER A 196 -35.49 -21.43 -26.89
N VAL A 197 -34.92 -21.88 -28.02
CA VAL A 197 -33.48 -21.76 -28.27
C VAL A 197 -33.04 -20.30 -28.37
N SER A 198 -33.89 -19.45 -28.95
CA SER A 198 -33.63 -18.01 -29.10
C SER A 198 -33.72 -17.26 -27.77
N ILE A 199 -34.67 -17.63 -26.92
CA ILE A 199 -34.86 -17.10 -25.56
C ILE A 199 -33.68 -17.49 -24.67
N ASN A 200 -33.27 -18.77 -24.68
CA ASN A 200 -32.15 -19.24 -23.87
C ASN A 200 -30.81 -18.58 -24.27
N ASN A 201 -30.62 -18.28 -25.56
CA ASN A 201 -29.44 -17.56 -26.05
C ASN A 201 -29.46 -16.06 -25.71
N THR A 202 -30.63 -15.49 -25.37
CA THR A 202 -30.77 -14.07 -25.00
C THR A 202 -30.57 -13.83 -23.50
N TYR A 203 -30.85 -14.81 -22.64
CA TYR A 203 -30.60 -14.70 -21.19
C TYR A 203 -29.16 -15.03 -20.77
N ILE A 204 -28.30 -15.42 -21.72
CA ILE A 204 -26.89 -15.76 -21.49
C ILE A 204 -25.93 -14.59 -21.86
N TYR A 205 -26.46 -13.49 -22.41
CA TYR A 205 -25.76 -12.21 -22.61
C TYR A 205 -26.34 -11.12 -21.70
#